data_AF-F1ZRN6-F1
#
_entry.id   AF-F1ZRN6-F1
#
_cell.length_a   1.000
_cell.length_b   1.000
_cell.length_c   1.000
_cell.angle_alpha   90.00
_cell.angle_beta   90.00
_cell.angle_gamma   90.00
#
_symmetry.space_group_name_H-M   'P 1'
#
loop_
_entity.id
_entity.type
_entity.pdbx_description
1 polymer ?
#
loop_
_entity_poly.entity_id
_entity_poly.type
_entity_poly.pdbx_seq_one_letter_code
_entity_poly.pdbx_strand_id
1 'polypeptide(L)'
;MESIFYDLVLLNASKSVDPKLYDEQGVSISNIIYKKYGVDSLQLAQNISFYTSNPQKCKEILSRVNIRLEKEDSLLRKENIPNVPVKESSSDSLKIIEK
;
A
#
# COMPACT_ATOMS: atom_id res chain seq x y z
N MET A 1 -13.02 -0.59 2.55
CA MET A 1 -12.14 0.07 1.55
C MET A 1 -10.66 -0.05 1.87
N GLU A 2 -10.23 0.07 3.13
CA GLU A 2 -8.81 -0.06 3.52
C GLU A 2 -8.11 -1.30 2.94
N SER A 3 -8.73 -2.49 3.05
CA SER A 3 -8.15 -3.73 2.51
C SER A 3 -7.93 -3.68 0.99
N ILE A 4 -8.86 -3.07 0.24
CA ILE A 4 -8.73 -2.90 -1.22
C ILE A 4 -7.54 -2.01 -1.54
N PHE A 5 -7.36 -0.89 -0.82
CA PHE A 5 -6.20 -0.02 -1.01
C PHE A 5 -4.89 -0.72 -0.63
N TYR A 6 -4.88 -1.45 0.49
CA TYR A 6 -3.72 -2.22 0.91
C TYR A 6 -3.29 -3.24 -0.17
N ASP A 7 -4.22 -4.03 -0.69
CA ASP A 7 -3.90 -5.01 -1.74
C ASP A 7 -3.51 -4.33 -3.05
N LEU A 8 -4.15 -3.21 -3.41
CA LEU A 8 -3.76 -2.43 -4.59
C LEU A 8 -2.32 -1.94 -4.47
N VAL A 9 -1.93 -1.39 -3.31
CA VAL A 9 -0.56 -0.93 -3.07
C VAL A 9 0.41 -2.11 -3.16
N LEU A 10 0.10 -3.23 -2.51
CA LEU A 10 0.96 -4.41 -2.51
C LEU A 10 1.13 -5.02 -3.91
N LEU A 11 0.03 -5.17 -4.66
CA LEU A 11 0.05 -5.70 -6.03
C LEU A 11 0.78 -4.77 -7.00
N ASN A 12 0.59 -3.45 -6.86
CA ASN A 12 1.34 -2.48 -7.66
C ASN A 12 2.83 -2.49 -7.32
N ALA A 13 3.19 -2.59 -6.04
CA ALA A 13 4.58 -2.71 -5.62
C ALA A 13 5.20 -4.01 -6.17
N SER A 14 4.50 -5.14 -6.06
CA SER A 14 4.95 -6.42 -6.64
C SER A 14 5.10 -6.35 -8.16
N LYS A 15 4.14 -5.75 -8.88
CA LYS A 15 4.25 -5.55 -10.33
C LYS A 15 5.41 -4.62 -10.71
N SER A 16 5.72 -3.63 -9.89
CA SER A 16 6.86 -2.73 -10.14
C SER A 16 8.22 -3.44 -10.02
N VAL A 17 8.30 -4.52 -9.24
CA VAL A 17 9.51 -5.33 -9.06
C VAL A 17 9.76 -6.24 -10.27
N ASP A 18 8.71 -6.94 -10.74
CA ASP A 18 8.80 -7.79 -11.93
C ASP A 18 7.57 -7.62 -12.84
N PRO A 19 7.60 -6.63 -13.75
CA PRO A 19 6.50 -6.42 -14.68
C PRO A 19 6.29 -7.58 -15.65
N LYS A 20 7.38 -8.26 -16.04
CA LYS A 20 7.36 -9.31 -17.07
C LYS A 20 6.58 -10.52 -16.60
N LEU A 21 6.74 -10.90 -15.33
CA LEU A 21 5.98 -11.99 -14.72
C LEU A 21 4.46 -11.78 -14.85
N TYR A 22 3.98 -10.56 -14.63
CA TYR A 22 2.55 -10.24 -14.73
C TYR A 22 2.04 -10.29 -16.17
N ASP A 23 2.85 -9.83 -17.12
CA ASP A 23 2.50 -9.82 -18.54
C ASP A 23 2.51 -11.26 -19.12
N GLU A 24 3.51 -12.07 -18.77
CA GLU A 24 3.62 -13.48 -19.18
C GLU A 24 2.50 -14.36 -18.60
N GLN A 25 2.09 -14.11 -17.36
CA GLN A 25 0.97 -14.82 -16.74
C GLN A 25 -0.40 -14.32 -17.21
N GLY A 26 -0.46 -13.19 -17.93
CA GLY A 26 -1.71 -12.56 -18.37
C GLY A 26 -2.59 -12.12 -17.19
N VAL A 27 -2.02 -11.89 -16.01
CA VAL A 27 -2.76 -11.56 -14.79
C VAL A 27 -2.81 -10.04 -14.61
N SER A 28 -4.02 -9.48 -14.63
CA SER A 28 -4.24 -8.06 -14.34
C SER A 28 -4.51 -7.85 -12.84
N ILE A 29 -3.95 -6.79 -12.27
CA ILE A 29 -4.20 -6.38 -10.87
C ILE A 29 -5.69 -6.18 -10.64
N SER A 30 -6.38 -5.51 -11.57
CA SER A 30 -7.82 -5.28 -11.49
C SER A 30 -8.60 -6.60 -11.38
N ASN A 31 -8.25 -7.61 -12.17
CA ASN A 31 -8.89 -8.92 -12.11
C ASN A 31 -8.67 -9.63 -10.76
N ILE A 32 -7.49 -9.48 -10.15
CA ILE A 32 -7.23 -9.99 -8.81
C ILE A 32 -8.17 -9.32 -7.81
N ILE A 33 -8.28 -7.99 -7.85
CA ILE A 33 -9.14 -7.22 -6.95
C ILE A 33 -10.61 -7.59 -7.12
N TYR A 34 -11.09 -7.68 -8.37
CA TYR A 34 -12.48 -8.06 -8.67
C TYR A 34 -12.83 -9.41 -8.07
N LYS A 35 -11.97 -10.43 -8.29
CA LYS A 35 -12.17 -11.77 -7.76
C LYS A 35 -12.09 -11.83 -6.23
N LYS A 36 -11.09 -11.17 -5.62
CA LYS A 36 -10.85 -11.23 -4.17
C LYS A 36 -11.98 -10.57 -3.36
N TYR A 37 -12.52 -9.46 -3.87
CA TYR A 37 -13.51 -8.65 -3.16
C TYR A 37 -14.95 -8.81 -3.66
N GLY A 38 -15.17 -9.57 -4.75
CA GLY A 38 -16.49 -9.75 -5.34
C GLY A 38 -17.06 -8.45 -5.91
N VAL A 39 -16.21 -7.56 -6.41
CA VAL A 39 -16.60 -6.25 -6.97
C VAL A 39 -16.36 -6.23 -8.47
N ASP A 40 -17.18 -5.48 -9.20
CA ASP A 40 -16.95 -5.20 -10.61
C ASP A 40 -16.18 -3.88 -10.83
N SER A 41 -15.91 -3.55 -12.10
CA SER A 41 -15.18 -2.35 -12.48
C SER A 41 -15.90 -1.07 -12.10
N LEU A 42 -17.23 -1.03 -12.21
CA LEU A 42 -18.05 0.14 -11.90
C LEU A 42 -18.08 0.38 -10.39
N GLN A 43 -18.35 -0.66 -9.61
CA GLN A 43 -18.36 -0.60 -8.15
C GLN A 43 -16.99 -0.17 -7.61
N LEU A 44 -15.89 -0.73 -8.15
CA LEU A 44 -14.55 -0.33 -7.75
C LEU A 44 -14.29 1.15 -8.05
N ALA A 45 -14.62 1.61 -9.26
CA ALA A 45 -14.44 3.01 -9.65
C ALA A 45 -15.27 3.97 -8.79
N GLN A 46 -16.53 3.63 -8.50
CA GLN A 46 -17.40 4.41 -7.63
C GLN A 46 -16.88 4.48 -6.21
N ASN A 47 -16.42 3.35 -5.66
CA ASN A 47 -15.84 3.31 -4.31
C ASN A 47 -14.56 4.18 -4.23
N ILE A 48 -13.64 4.03 -5.20
CA ILE A 48 -12.43 4.86 -5.26
C ILE A 48 -12.82 6.34 -5.37
N SER A 49 -13.75 6.69 -6.26
CA SER A 49 -14.23 8.07 -6.43
C SER A 49 -14.82 8.64 -5.12
N PHE A 50 -15.67 7.87 -4.44
CA PHE A 50 -16.27 8.27 -3.16
C PHE A 50 -15.21 8.60 -2.10
N TYR A 51 -14.22 7.73 -1.88
CA TYR A 51 -13.21 7.95 -0.85
C TYR A 51 -12.15 9.00 -1.24
N THR A 52 -11.87 9.17 -2.54
CA THR A 52 -10.94 10.21 -3.02
C THR A 52 -11.57 11.60 -3.07
N SER A 53 -12.90 11.70 -3.12
CA SER A 53 -13.64 12.98 -3.09
C SER A 53 -13.47 13.75 -1.77
N ASN A 54 -13.11 13.06 -0.68
CA ASN A 54 -12.87 13.67 0.62
C ASN A 54 -11.41 13.44 1.04
N PRO A 55 -10.54 14.48 0.93
CA PRO A 55 -9.11 14.35 1.23
C PRO A 55 -8.82 13.84 2.64
N GLN A 56 -9.63 14.24 3.63
CA GLN A 56 -9.45 13.83 5.03
C GLN A 56 -9.71 12.32 5.20
N LYS A 57 -10.84 11.83 4.69
CA LYS A 57 -11.18 10.39 4.73
C LYS A 57 -10.17 9.56 3.92
N CYS A 58 -9.72 10.07 2.78
CA CYS A 58 -8.70 9.42 1.97
C CYS A 58 -7.39 9.27 2.75
N LYS A 59 -6.92 10.36 3.37
CA LYS A 59 -5.72 10.38 4.20
C LYS A 59 -5.80 9.40 5.36
N GLU A 60 -6.95 9.33 6.04
CA GLU A 60 -7.17 8.36 7.13
C GLU A 60 -7.03 6.91 6.66
N ILE A 61 -7.63 6.57 5.51
CA ILE A 61 -7.52 5.22 4.94
C ILE A 61 -6.06 4.91 4.57
N LEU A 62 -5.38 5.81 3.87
CA LEU A 62 -3.98 5.61 3.48
C LEU A 62 -3.06 5.52 4.70
N SER A 63 -3.33 6.30 5.76
CA SER A 63 -2.59 6.20 7.02
C SER A 63 -2.74 4.82 7.66
N ARG A 64 -3.95 4.26 7.68
CA ARG A 64 -4.16 2.90 8.23
C ARG A 64 -3.48 1.82 7.38
N VAL A 65 -3.53 1.97 6.05
CA VAL A 65 -2.80 1.09 5.12
C VAL A 65 -1.29 1.12 5.41
N ASN A 66 -0.69 2.30 5.57
CA ASN A 66 0.73 2.44 5.90
C ASN A 66 1.05 1.80 7.26
N ILE A 67 0.26 2.06 8.30
CA ILE A 67 0.46 1.43 9.61
C ILE A 67 0.44 -0.10 9.50
N ARG A 68 -0.46 -0.66 8.69
CA ARG A 68 -0.52 -2.10 8.46
C ARG A 68 0.72 -2.62 7.74
N LEU A 69 1.19 -1.94 6.69
CA LEU A 69 2.40 -2.31 5.95
C LEU A 69 3.63 -2.30 6.86
N GLU A 70 3.83 -1.25 7.64
CA GLU A 70 4.94 -1.15 8.61
C GLU A 70 4.90 -2.27 9.65
N LYS A 71 3.70 -2.61 10.13
CA LYS A 71 3.53 -3.71 11.09
C LYS A 71 3.94 -5.04 10.46
N GLU A 72 3.47 -5.33 9.25
CA GLU A 72 3.78 -6.58 8.56
C GLU A 72 5.28 -6.65 8.19
N ASP A 73 5.87 -5.56 7.70
CA ASP A 73 7.31 -5.48 7.43
C ASP A 73 8.13 -5.71 8.72
N SER A 74 7.73 -5.12 9.84
CA SER A 74 8.36 -5.35 11.15
C SER A 74 8.29 -6.83 11.58
N LEU A 75 7.15 -7.49 11.36
CA LEU A 75 6.97 -8.91 11.67
C LEU A 75 7.88 -9.77 10.79
N LEU A 76 7.88 -9.52 9.47
CA LEU A 76 8.74 -10.22 8.53
C LEU A 76 10.22 -10.05 8.88
N ARG A 77 10.64 -8.82 9.24
CA ARG A 77 12.02 -8.58 9.69
C ARG A 77 12.35 -9.35 10.96
N LYS A 78 11.45 -9.37 11.95
CA LYS A 78 11.64 -10.13 13.21
C LYS A 78 11.74 -11.64 12.98
N GLU A 79 10.99 -12.17 12.03
CA GLU A 79 11.07 -13.57 11.62
C GLU A 79 12.36 -13.88 10.83
N ASN A 80 12.98 -12.87 10.20
CA ASN A 80 14.18 -13.01 9.35
C ASN A 80 15.51 -12.52 9.99
N ILE A 81 15.60 -12.34 11.32
CA ILE A 81 16.87 -11.96 11.98
C ILE A 81 17.79 -13.19 12.17
N PRO A 82 19.02 -13.17 11.60
CA PRO A 82 20.21 -12.84 12.39
C PRO A 82 20.56 -11.35 12.27
N ASN A 83 20.92 -10.76 13.41
CA ASN A 83 20.96 -9.34 13.78
C ASN A 83 21.45 -8.34 12.71
N VAL A 84 20.58 -7.43 12.22
CA VAL A 84 21.00 -6.17 11.56
C VAL A 84 20.16 -5.00 12.09
N PRO A 85 20.77 -3.91 12.59
CA PRO A 85 20.05 -2.81 13.24
C PRO A 85 19.30 -1.95 12.23
N VAL A 86 18.01 -1.74 12.50
CA VAL A 86 17.15 -0.80 11.78
C VAL A 86 17.61 0.62 12.11
N LYS A 87 18.10 1.36 11.11
CA LYS A 87 18.24 2.81 11.22
C LYS A 87 16.84 3.41 11.17
N GLU A 88 16.34 3.85 12.32
CA GLU A 88 15.28 4.84 12.38
C GLU A 88 15.77 6.09 11.62
N SER A 89 15.17 6.34 10.47
CA SER A 89 15.30 7.60 9.75
C SER A 89 14.59 8.67 10.59
N SER A 90 15.35 9.29 11.50
CA SER A 90 14.94 10.45 12.26
C SER A 90 14.24 11.45 11.35
N SER A 91 12.99 11.76 11.68
CA SER A 91 12.30 12.97 11.25
C SER A 91 13.00 14.17 11.89
N ASP A 92 14.21 14.48 11.44
CA ASP A 92 15.03 15.60 11.92
C ASP A 92 15.32 16.50 10.72
N SER A 93 14.25 17.08 10.16
CA SER A 93 14.36 18.09 9.10
C SER A 93 13.26 19.13 9.24
N LEU A 94 13.04 19.63 10.45
CA LEU A 94 12.40 20.91 10.70
C LEU A 94 13.10 21.62 11.87
N LYS A 95 14.41 21.87 11.74
CA LYS A 95 15.03 22.99 12.46
C LYS A 95 15.04 24.21 11.55
N ILE A 96 13.99 25.00 11.80
CA ILE A 96 13.82 26.42 11.53
C ILE A 96 15.18 27.12 11.44
N ILE A 97 15.50 27.65 10.26
CA ILE A 97 16.56 28.64 10.09
C ILE A 97 15.93 29.97 10.52
N GLU A 98 16.10 30.32 11.79
CA GLU A 98 16.04 31.70 12.27
C GLU A 98 17.41 32.04 12.86
N LYS A 99 18.20 32.82 12.13
CA LYS A 99 18.86 34.05 12.60
C LYS A 99 19.68 34.70 11.49
#